data_AF-A0A537VS83-F1
#
_entry.id   AF-A0A537VS83-F1
#
_cell.length_a   1.000
_cell.length_b   1.000
_cell.length_c   1.000
_cell.angle_alpha   90.00
_cell.angle_beta   90.00
_cell.angle_gamma   90.00
#
_symmetry.space_group_name_H-M   'P 1'
#
loop_
_entity.id
_entity.type
_entity.pdbx_description
1 polymer ?
#
loop_
_entity_poly.entity_id
_entity_poly.type
_entity_poly.pdbx_seq_one_letter_code
_entity_poly.pdbx_strand_id
1 'polypeptide(L)' 'MLSGRAARDPVDVAERLLAIQAQDLRGGQLAVRARTKGVTVGDIDRALTADRSLLITWVNRGTLHLIR' A
#
# COMPACT_ATOMS: atom_id res chain seq x y z
N MET A 1 -5.46 8.44 7.71
CA MET A 1 -4.26 7.77 8.23
C MET A 1 -4.44 7.64 9.73
N LEU A 2 -3.60 6.87 10.43
CA LEU A 2 -3.96 6.25 11.71
C LEU A 2 -4.65 7.18 12.72
N SER A 3 -4.24 8.45 12.75
CA SER A 3 -5.04 9.57 13.26
C SER A 3 -5.31 10.60 12.15
N GLY A 4 -6.41 11.34 12.30
CA GLY A 4 -6.79 12.41 11.35
C GLY A 4 -7.42 11.89 10.04
N ARG A 5 -7.26 12.65 8.95
CA ARG A 5 -7.95 12.38 7.68
C ARG A 5 -7.46 11.06 7.05
N ALA A 6 -8.40 10.18 6.71
CA ALA A 6 -8.16 8.94 5.97
C ALA A 6 -7.41 9.21 4.64
N ALA A 7 -6.50 8.31 4.25
CA ALA A 7 -5.98 8.30 2.88
C ALA A 7 -7.10 7.90 1.93
N ARG A 8 -7.05 8.41 0.70
CA ARG A 8 -8.13 8.23 -0.29
C ARG A 8 -8.11 6.86 -0.95
N ASP A 9 -6.92 6.36 -1.21
CA ASP A 9 -6.66 5.16 -1.99
C ASP A 9 -5.30 4.54 -1.58
N PRO A 10 -4.96 3.33 -2.08
CA PRO A 10 -3.68 2.69 -1.77
C PRO A 10 -2.44 3.51 -2.18
N VAL A 11 -2.52 4.31 -3.24
CA VAL A 11 -1.42 5.13 -3.77
C VAL A 11 -1.10 6.27 -2.80
N ASP A 12 -2.12 6.98 -2.31
CA ASP A 12 -2.01 8.03 -1.29
C ASP A 12 -1.44 7.48 0.03
N VAL A 13 -1.65 6.18 0.32
CA VAL A 13 -0.97 5.52 1.46
C VAL A 13 0.52 5.34 1.18
N ALA A 14 0.86 4.77 0.02
CA ALA A 14 2.25 4.52 -0.36
C ALA A 14 3.07 5.82 -0.47
N GLU A 15 2.51 6.88 -1.04
CA GLU A 15 3.16 8.21 -1.15
C GLU A 15 3.49 8.80 0.23
N ARG A 16 2.59 8.65 1.20
CA ARG A 16 2.77 9.24 2.54
C ARG A 16 3.64 8.38 3.47
N LEU A 17 3.63 7.05 3.30
CA LEU A 17 4.48 6.14 4.10
C LEU A 17 5.84 5.86 3.47
N LEU A 18 6.03 6.23 2.19
CA LEU A 18 7.21 6.03 1.35
C LEU A 18 7.51 4.55 1.02
N ALA A 19 7.31 3.64 1.96
CA ALA A 19 7.43 2.19 1.74
C ALA A 19 6.62 1.40 2.76
N ILE A 20 5.87 0.40 2.31
CA ILE A 20 5.07 -0.49 3.17
C ILE A 20 5.64 -1.90 3.07
N GLN A 21 6.06 -2.49 4.18
CA GLN A 21 6.53 -3.88 4.21
C GLN A 21 5.48 -4.83 3.61
N ALA A 22 5.90 -5.65 2.65
CA ALA A 22 5.06 -6.55 1.87
C ALA A 22 5.66 -7.96 1.73
N GLN A 23 6.58 -8.35 2.62
CA GLN A 23 7.14 -9.71 2.68
C GLN A 23 6.04 -10.76 2.94
N ASP A 24 5.05 -10.39 3.75
CA ASP A 24 3.72 -11.00 3.77
C ASP A 24 2.73 -10.02 3.11
N LEU A 25 2.13 -10.45 2.00
CA LEU A 25 1.20 -9.63 1.23
C LEU A 25 -0.02 -9.24 2.06
N ARG A 26 -0.53 -10.13 2.92
CA ARG A 26 -1.70 -9.84 3.77
C ARG A 26 -1.38 -8.74 4.78
N GLY A 27 -0.19 -8.79 5.41
CA GLY A 27 0.32 -7.72 6.26
C GLY A 27 0.40 -6.37 5.55
N GLY A 28 0.90 -6.34 4.33
CA GLY A 28 0.93 -5.13 3.50
C GLY A 28 -0.47 -4.58 3.19
N GLN A 29 -1.40 -5.45 2.81
CA GLN A 29 -2.81 -5.08 2.56
C GLN A 29 -3.50 -4.54 3.82
N LEU A 30 -3.25 -5.13 5.00
CA LEU A 30 -3.77 -4.63 6.28
C LEU A 30 -3.20 -3.26 6.62
N ALA A 31 -1.91 -3.02 6.36
CA ALA A 31 -1.29 -1.71 6.58
C ALA A 31 -1.93 -0.61 5.73
N VAL A 32 -2.31 -0.91 4.48
CA VAL A 32 -3.09 0.00 3.63
C VAL A 32 -4.49 0.20 4.21
N ARG A 33 -5.23 -0.90 4.47
CA ARG A 33 -6.62 -0.85 4.94
C ARG A 33 -6.80 -0.07 6.24
N ALA A 34 -5.86 -0.19 7.18
CA ALA A 34 -5.87 0.53 8.45
C ALA A 34 -5.78 2.06 8.30
N ARG A 35 -5.43 2.57 7.11
CA ARG A 35 -5.15 4.00 6.86
C ARG A 35 -6.14 4.67 5.92
N THR A 36 -7.02 3.90 5.30
CA THR A 36 -8.03 4.28 4.32
C THR A 36 -9.45 4.03 4.84
N LYS A 37 -10.47 4.48 4.11
CA LYS A 37 -11.88 4.08 4.32
C LYS A 37 -12.44 3.57 2.98
N GLY A 38 -13.18 2.45 3.00
CA GLY A 38 -13.83 1.89 1.80
C GLY A 38 -12.91 1.18 0.79
N VAL A 39 -11.58 1.28 0.93
CA VAL A 39 -10.61 0.56 0.10
C VAL A 39 -10.64 -0.94 0.38
N THR A 40 -10.68 -1.72 -0.70
CA THR A 40 -10.70 -3.18 -0.71
C THR A 40 -9.37 -3.77 -1.20
N VAL A 41 -9.20 -5.09 -1.07
CA VAL A 41 -8.06 -5.80 -1.68
C VAL A 41 -8.08 -5.65 -3.20
N GLY A 42 -9.26 -5.60 -3.83
CA GLY A 42 -9.38 -5.42 -5.28
C GLY A 42 -8.83 -4.08 -5.78
N ASP A 43 -8.87 -3.04 -4.95
CA ASP A 43 -8.29 -1.74 -5.31
C ASP A 43 -6.75 -1.78 -5.26
N ILE A 44 -6.17 -2.53 -4.33
CA ILE A 44 -4.73 -2.78 -4.26
C ILE A 44 -4.29 -3.64 -5.45
N ASP A 45 -5.06 -4.68 -5.77
CA ASP A 45 -4.77 -5.58 -6.88
C ASP A 45 -4.83 -4.84 -8.23
N ARG A 46 -5.84 -3.98 -8.43
CA ARG A 46 -5.93 -3.09 -9.59
C ARG A 46 -4.73 -2.16 -9.68
N ALA A 47 -4.32 -1.55 -8.57
CA ALA A 47 -3.17 -0.64 -8.53
C ALA A 47 -1.84 -1.33 -8.90
N LEU A 48 -1.67 -2.60 -8.51
CA LEU A 48 -0.49 -3.42 -8.85
C LEU A 48 -0.51 -3.93 -10.30
N THR A 49 -1.68 -4.21 -10.86
CA THR A 49 -1.81 -4.94 -12.13
C THR A 49 -2.25 -4.05 -13.30
N ALA A 50 -3.47 -3.51 -13.23
CA ALA A 50 -4.10 -2.76 -14.31
C ALA A 50 -3.53 -1.34 -14.40
N ASP A 51 -3.50 -0.63 -13.27
CA ASP A 51 -3.08 0.77 -13.24
C ASP A 51 -1.55 0.91 -13.19
N ARG A 52 -0.86 -0.13 -12.71
CA ARG A 52 0.61 -0.16 -12.49
C ARG A 52 1.11 1.08 -11.74
N SER A 53 0.30 1.54 -10.79
CA SER A 53 0.54 2.73 -9.98
C SER A 53 1.21 2.41 -8.65
N LEU A 54 1.38 1.12 -8.35
CA LEU A 54 2.13 0.57 -7.24
C LEU A 54 3.04 -0.56 -7.73
N LEU A 55 4.18 -0.73 -7.06
CA LEU A 55 5.14 -1.80 -7.29
C LEU A 55 5.48 -2.48 -5.97
N ILE A 56 5.63 -3.82 -5.98
CA ILE A 56 6.29 -4.55 -4.89
C ILE A 56 7.70 -4.92 -5.34
N THR A 57 8.72 -4.41 -4.65
CA THR A 57 10.13 -4.70 -4.97
C THR A 57 11.02 -4.62 -3.72
N TRP A 58 12.28 -5.05 -3.85
CA TRP A 58 13.28 -4.97 -2.79
C TRP A 58 13.80 -3.55 -2.64
N VAL A 59 13.64 -2.98 -1.44
CA VAL A 59 14.13 -1.64 -1.11
C VAL A 59 14.79 -1.64 0.28
N ASN A 60 14.28 -0.85 1.23
CA ASN A 60 14.80 -0.69 2.58
C ASN A 60 15.19 -2.02 3.22
N ARG A 61 16.46 -2.12 3.64
CA ARG A 61 17.00 -3.30 4.35
C ARG A 61 16.82 -4.64 3.60
N GLY A 62 16.75 -4.62 2.26
CA GLY A 62 16.72 -5.83 1.45
C GLY A 62 15.43 -6.65 1.55
N THR A 63 14.30 -6.02 1.85
CA THR A 63 12.99 -6.68 1.98
C THR A 63 11.98 -6.15 0.98
N LEU A 64 10.95 -6.95 0.68
CA LEU A 64 9.88 -6.55 -0.23
C LEU A 64 9.03 -5.45 0.38
N HIS A 65 8.83 -4.36 -0.36
CA HIS A 65 7.90 -3.30 -0.01
C HIS A 65 6.99 -2.94 -1.17
N LEU A 66 5.75 -2.62 -0.83
CA LEU A 66 4.83 -1.90 -1.70
C LEU A 66 5.20 -0.41 -1.69
N ILE A 67 5.50 0.12 -2.86
CA ILE A 67 5.89 1.50 -3.15
C ILE A 67 5.05 2.05 -4.31
N ARG A 68 5.05 3.37 -4.49
CA ARG A 68 4.57 4.02 -5.70
C ARG A 68 5.68 4.08 -6.75
#